data_AF-A0A7X6U0V0-F1
#
_entry.id   AF-A0A7X6U0V0-F1
#
_cell.length_a   1.000
_cell.length_b   1.000
_cell.length_c   1.000
_cell.angle_alpha   90.00
_cell.angle_beta   90.00
_cell.angle_gamma   90.00
#
_symmetry.space_group_name_H-M   'P 1'
#
loop_
_entity.id
_entity.type
_entity.pdbx_description
1 polymer ?
#
loop_
_entity_poly.entity_id
_entity_poly.type
_entity_poly.pdbx_seq_one_letter_code
_entity_poly.pdbx_strand_id
1 'polypeptide(L)' 'MTDAQVLSWTESVCPVCLKKIPAKRVKRGQAVFMEKTCPGHGDFEVEVWGGHLSYDD' A
#
# COMPACT_ATOMS: atom_id res chain seq x y z
N MET A 1 8.07 -13.64 -13.67
CA MET A 1 7.14 -12.49 -13.56
C MET A 1 6.40 -12.67 -12.26
N THR A 2 6.68 -11.86 -11.24
CA THR A 2 5.95 -11.92 -9.97
C THR A 2 4.53 -11.45 -10.23
N ASP A 3 3.59 -12.39 -10.25
CA ASP A 3 2.17 -12.10 -10.43
C ASP A 3 1.69 -11.23 -9.27
N ALA A 4 1.15 -10.06 -9.58
CA ALA A 4 0.66 -9.10 -8.60
C ALA A 4 -0.86 -9.27 -8.49
N GLN A 5 -1.31 -9.87 -7.39
CA GLN A 5 -2.73 -10.15 -7.16
C GLN A 5 -3.34 -9.06 -6.27
N VAL A 6 -4.36 -8.36 -6.76
CA VAL A 6 -5.17 -7.46 -5.92
C VAL A 6 -6.00 -8.31 -4.96
N LEU A 7 -5.79 -8.16 -3.65
CA LEU A 7 -6.51 -8.88 -2.60
C LEU A 7 -7.80 -8.18 -2.18
N SER A 8 -7.74 -6.84 -2.06
CA SER A 8 -8.89 -6.02 -1.68
C SER A 8 -8.69 -4.56 -2.03
N TRP A 9 -9.80 -3.85 -2.18
CA TRP A 9 -9.85 -2.38 -2.24
C TRP A 9 -10.14 -1.81 -0.85
N THR A 10 -9.60 -0.64 -0.58
CA THR A 10 -9.78 0.07 0.70
C THR A 10 -9.56 1.56 0.50
N GLU A 11 -9.62 2.32 1.58
CA GLU A 11 -9.27 3.73 1.60
C GLU A 11 -8.09 3.95 2.55
N SER A 12 -7.24 4.92 2.26
CA SER A 12 -6.11 5.29 3.11
C SER A 12 -5.97 6.82 3.15
N VAL A 13 -5.16 7.33 4.07
CA VAL A 13 -4.86 8.75 4.18
C VAL A 13 -3.63 9.07 3.31
N CYS A 14 -3.71 10.12 2.50
CA CYS A 14 -2.53 10.67 1.81
C CYS A 14 -1.56 11.23 2.85
N PRO A 15 -0.28 10.81 2.86
CA PRO A 15 0.68 11.27 3.87
C PRO A 15 1.03 12.75 3.75
N VAL A 16 0.71 13.40 2.61
CA VAL A 16 1.01 14.81 2.38
C VAL A 16 -0.17 15.72 2.71
N CYS A 17 -1.35 15.48 2.10
CA CYS A 17 -2.51 16.36 2.30
C CYS A 17 -3.56 15.83 3.27
N LEU A 18 -3.34 14.66 3.86
CA LEU A 18 -4.22 14.01 4.84
C LEU A 18 -5.64 13.71 4.36
N LYS A 19 -5.92 13.90 3.07
CA LYS A 19 -7.20 13.51 2.45
C LYS A 19 -7.30 12.00 2.37
N LYS A 20 -8.51 11.50 2.50
CA LYS A 20 -8.82 10.10 2.22
C LYS A 20 -8.71 9.84 0.71
N ILE A 21 -8.00 8.78 0.33
CA ILE A 21 -7.72 8.40 -1.06
C ILE A 21 -7.98 6.90 -1.28
N PRO A 22 -8.35 6.48 -2.51
CA PRO A 22 -8.45 5.08 -2.86
C PRO A 22 -7.11 4.36 -2.68
N ALA A 23 -7.18 3.14 -2.17
CA ALA A 23 -6.04 2.27 -1.97
C ALA A 23 -6.42 0.81 -2.29
N LYS A 24 -5.43 -0.03 -2.54
CA LYS A 24 -5.60 -1.47 -2.74
C LYS A 24 -4.49 -2.24 -2.04
N ARG A 25 -4.83 -3.42 -1.53
CA ARG A 25 -3.86 -4.39 -1.02
C ARG A 25 -3.45 -5.32 -2.14
N VAL A 26 -2.16 -5.42 -2.42
CA VAL A 26 -1.60 -6.20 -3.52
C VAL A 26 -0.63 -7.23 -2.97
N LYS A 27 -0.88 -8.51 -3.24
CA LYS A 27 0.04 -9.59 -2.93
C LYS A 27 1.09 -9.68 -4.02
N ARG A 28 2.37 -9.67 -3.64
CA ARG A 28 3.50 -9.94 -4.52
C ARG A 28 4.39 -10.97 -3.84
N GLY A 29 4.40 -12.19 -4.38
CA GLY A 29 5.08 -13.31 -3.72
C GLY A 29 4.47 -13.62 -2.34
N GLN A 30 5.25 -13.47 -1.28
CA GLN A 30 4.84 -13.72 0.11
C GLN A 30 4.48 -12.44 0.89
N ALA A 31 4.66 -11.27 0.29
CA ALA A 31 4.39 -9.98 0.91
C ALA A 31 3.07 -9.38 0.40
N VAL A 32 2.44 -8.55 1.23
CA VAL A 32 1.27 -7.73 0.87
C VAL A 32 1.65 -6.27 1.00
N PHE A 33 1.44 -5.52 -0.07
CA PHE A 33 1.66 -4.09 -0.15
C PHE A 33 0.33 -3.35 -0.14
N MET A 34 0.30 -2.14 0.42
CA MET A 34 -0.77 -1.19 0.21
C MET A 34 -0.31 -0.16 -0.82
N GLU A 35 -0.94 -0.18 -1.98
CA GLU A 35 -0.76 0.83 -3.04
C GLU A 35 -1.88 1.86 -2.93
N LYS A 36 -1.55 3.15 -3.03
CA LYS A 36 -2.51 4.26 -3.04
C LYS A 36 -2.01 5.40 -3.93
N THR A 37 -2.93 6.08 -4.61
CA THR A 37 -2.61 7.19 -5.50
C THR A 37 -3.37 8.44 -5.06
N CYS A 38 -2.63 9.50 -4.75
CA CYS A 38 -3.20 10.83 -4.49
C CYS A 38 -3.15 11.67 -5.77
N PRO A 39 -4.28 12.21 -6.26
CA PRO A 39 -4.30 13.07 -7.45
C PRO A 39 -3.37 14.29 -7.36
N GLY A 40 -3.08 14.77 -6.16
CA GLY A 40 -2.19 15.91 -5.93
C GLY A 40 -0.75 15.56 -5.53
N HIS A 41 -0.48 14.32 -5.12
CA HIS A 41 0.83 13.95 -4.54
C HIS A 41 1.41 12.64 -5.08
N GLY A 42 0.79 12.04 -6.09
CA GLY A 42 1.31 10.85 -6.76
C GLY A 42 1.05 9.54 -6.02
N ASP A 43 1.87 8.54 -6.34
CA ASP A 43 1.73 7.17 -5.86
C ASP A 43 2.52 6.94 -4.57
N PHE A 44 1.94 6.14 -3.68
CA PHE A 44 2.57 5.66 -2.46
C PHE A 44 2.38 4.15 -2.35
N GLU A 45 3.41 3.48 -1.86
CA GLU A 45 3.41 2.05 -1.61
C GLU A 45 4.11 1.76 -0.29
N VAL A 46 3.58 0.81 0.47
CA VAL A 46 4.20 0.32 1.71
C VAL A 46 3.88 -1.15 1.92
N GLU A 47 4.81 -1.96 2.43
CA GLU A 47 4.49 -3.31 2.89
C GLU A 47 3.59 -3.21 4.14
N VAL A 48 2.50 -3.99 4.17
CA VAL A 48 1.56 -4.03 5.29
C VAL A 48 1.48 -5.42 5.93
N TRP A 49 2.04 -6.44 5.29
CA TRP A 49 2.11 -7.80 5.81
C TRP A 49 3.24 -8.58 5.15
N GLY A 50 4.04 -9.27 5.95
CA GLY A 50 5.23 -10.01 5.53
C GLY A 50 6.25 -10.06 6.66
N GLY A 51 7.43 -10.64 6.38
CA GLY A 51 8.42 -10.96 7.42
C GLY A 51 9.45 -9.87 7.74
N HIS A 52 9.43 -8.72 7.05
CA HIS A 52 10.53 -7.75 7.13
C HIS A 52 10.20 -6.46 7.91
N LEU A 53 8.95 -6.28 8.34
CA LEU A 53 8.56 -5.11 9.15
C LEU A 53 8.94 -5.36 10.61
N SER A 54 10.11 -4.87 11.04
CA SER A 54 10.40 -4.71 12.47
C SER A 54 9.95 -3.33 12.93
N TYR A 55 9.44 -3.26 14.16
CA TYR A 55 9.07 -2.02 14.85
C TYR A 55 10.20 -1.67 15.82
N ASP A 56 11.43 -1.60 15.32
CA ASP A 56 12.55 -1.11 16.14
C ASP A 56 12.58 0.42 16.02
N ASP A 57 12.70 1.08 17.18
CA ASP A 57 12.65 2.55 17.38
C ASP A 57 13.86 3.30 16.78
#